data_AF-A0AAU8IDT0-F1
#
_entry.id   AF-A0AAU8IDT0-F1
#
_cell.length_a   1.000
_cell.length_b   1.000
_cell.length_c   1.000
_cell.angle_alpha   90.00
_cell.angle_beta   90.00
_cell.angle_gamma   90.00
#
_symmetry.space_group_name_H-M   'P 1'
#
loop_
_entity.id
_entity.type
_entity.pdbx_description
1 polymer ?
#
loop_
_entity_poly.entity_id
_entity_poly.type
_entity_poly.pdbx_seq_one_letter_code
_entity_poly.pdbx_strand_id
1 'polypeptide(L)'
;MKRFGLFLILFLLFVLEGTIFARFLPVGNAYQVQIVPAFVFVAILLMAFFGDYAIRYAVLFGFLIDLVYTSTLGVYAFCMGLTVYLIHALSKWLSMNVATTLLLVAAGVCLLQTGVYVIYLMIGQTDQTLLSFFKFRLPGTVAVNVAFALIIYYPFRRFLLYVNRPEEH
;
A
#
# COMPACT_ATOMS: atom_id res chain seq x y z
N MET A 1 -7.80 -13.32 19.67
CA MET A 1 -6.57 -13.85 19.01
C MET A 1 -6.55 -13.59 17.49
N LYS A 2 -7.65 -13.84 16.74
CA LYS A 2 -7.72 -13.66 15.28
C LYS A 2 -7.29 -12.26 14.77
N ARG A 3 -7.65 -11.20 15.49
CA ARG A 3 -7.30 -9.80 15.15
C ARG A 3 -5.83 -9.43 15.38
N PHE A 4 -5.17 -10.07 16.35
CA PHE A 4 -3.73 -9.88 16.59
C PHE A 4 -2.91 -10.46 15.41
N GLY A 5 -3.42 -11.52 14.78
CA GLY A 5 -2.82 -12.08 13.56
C GLY A 5 -2.76 -11.09 12.39
N LEU A 6 -3.78 -10.21 12.23
CA LEU A 6 -3.75 -9.17 11.20
C LEU A 6 -2.62 -8.17 11.42
N PHE A 7 -2.50 -7.66 12.66
CA PHE A 7 -1.40 -6.76 13.01
C PHE A 7 -0.05 -7.42 12.77
N LEU A 8 0.13 -8.69 13.17
CA LEU A 8 1.39 -9.41 13.02
C LEU A 8 1.76 -9.66 11.56
N ILE A 9 0.79 -9.98 10.70
CA ILE A 9 1.03 -10.10 9.24
C ILE A 9 1.43 -8.76 8.64
N LEU A 10 0.70 -7.69 8.96
CA LEU A 10 1.04 -6.34 8.47
C LEU A 10 2.41 -5.88 8.98
N PHE A 11 2.75 -6.20 10.22
CA PHE A 11 4.05 -5.90 10.81
C PHE A 11 5.18 -6.68 10.13
N LEU A 12 4.96 -7.96 9.82
CA LEU A 12 5.92 -8.75 9.05
C LEU A 12 6.13 -8.18 7.64
N LEU A 13 5.03 -7.80 6.96
CA LEU A 13 5.11 -7.13 5.66
C LEU A 13 5.84 -5.80 5.76
N PHE A 14 5.64 -5.04 6.84
CA PHE A 14 6.32 -3.77 7.09
C PHE A 14 7.83 -3.93 7.23
N VAL A 15 8.29 -4.95 7.98
CA VAL A 15 9.71 -5.27 8.12
C VAL A 15 10.31 -5.75 6.80
N LEU A 16 9.56 -6.59 6.07
CA LEU A 16 9.97 -7.09 4.75
C LEU A 16 10.07 -5.95 3.72
N GLU A 17 9.12 -5.02 3.74
CA GLU A 17 9.11 -3.82 2.91
C GLU A 17 10.35 -2.97 3.18
N GLY A 18 10.70 -2.70 4.43
CA GLY A 18 11.92 -1.96 4.80
C GLY A 18 13.21 -2.67 4.39
N THR A 19 13.26 -4.00 4.50
CA THR A 19 14.42 -4.81 4.09
C THR A 19 14.64 -4.75 2.57
N ILE A 20 13.54 -4.81 1.81
CA ILE A 20 13.58 -4.70 0.35
C ILE A 20 13.91 -3.27 -0.06
N PHE A 21 13.33 -2.26 0.60
CA PHE A 21 13.66 -0.86 0.36
C PHE A 21 15.17 -0.61 0.51
N ALA A 22 15.78 -1.12 1.58
CA ALA A 22 17.21 -1.01 1.82
C ALA A 22 18.09 -1.72 0.76
N ARG A 23 17.63 -2.82 0.16
CA ARG A 23 18.41 -3.58 -0.84
C ARG A 23 18.20 -3.12 -2.28
N PHE A 24 17.02 -2.59 -2.61
CA PHE A 24 16.65 -2.18 -3.97
C PHE A 24 16.78 -0.68 -4.23
N LEU A 25 17.08 0.14 -3.21
CA LEU A 25 17.62 1.49 -3.42
C LEU A 25 19.01 1.35 -4.08
N PRO A 26 19.17 1.72 -5.37
CA PRO A 26 20.45 1.58 -6.04
C PRO A 26 21.44 2.55 -5.39
N VAL A 27 22.53 2.00 -4.84
CA VAL A 27 23.70 2.79 -4.41
C VAL A 27 24.51 3.27 -5.64
N GLY A 28 23.91 3.39 -6.82
CA GLY A 28 24.62 3.71 -8.04
C GLY A 28 23.71 3.97 -9.24
N ASN A 29 24.02 5.06 -9.93
CA ASN A 29 23.40 5.69 -11.10
C ASN A 29 23.14 4.81 -12.36
N ALA A 30 23.07 3.48 -12.25
CA ALA A 30 23.00 2.59 -13.42
C ALA A 30 21.58 2.37 -13.96
N TYR A 31 20.54 2.54 -13.13
CA TYR A 31 19.14 2.39 -13.55
C TYR A 31 18.32 3.59 -13.07
N GLN A 32 17.74 4.34 -14.02
CA GLN A 32 16.85 5.47 -13.72
C GLN A 32 15.52 5.04 -13.07
N VAL A 33 15.25 3.73 -13.01
CA VAL A 33 13.99 3.17 -12.52
C VAL A 33 14.02 3.05 -11.00
N GLN A 34 13.15 3.78 -10.33
CA GLN A 34 12.97 3.74 -8.87
C GLN A 34 11.69 2.98 -8.54
N ILE A 35 11.78 1.89 -7.78
CA ILE A 35 10.60 1.09 -7.39
C ILE A 35 10.36 1.28 -5.91
N VAL A 36 9.11 1.57 -5.54
CA VAL A 36 8.67 1.69 -4.14
C VAL A 36 7.74 0.52 -3.81
N PRO A 37 8.24 -0.52 -3.13
CA PRO A 37 7.38 -1.55 -2.56
C PRO A 37 6.39 -0.91 -1.58
N ALA A 38 5.12 -1.29 -1.65
CA ALA A 38 4.04 -0.80 -0.79
C ALA A 38 3.15 -1.98 -0.35
N PHE A 39 3.79 -3.04 0.14
CA PHE A 39 3.16 -4.33 0.43
C PHE A 39 2.19 -4.25 1.59
N VAL A 40 2.54 -3.46 2.61
CA VAL A 40 1.64 -3.18 3.74
C VAL A 40 0.35 -2.54 3.23
N PHE A 41 0.49 -1.54 2.36
CA PHE A 41 -0.65 -0.84 1.78
C PHE A 41 -1.52 -1.76 0.90
N VAL A 42 -0.92 -2.62 0.07
CA VAL A 42 -1.66 -3.62 -0.73
C VAL A 42 -2.47 -4.56 0.16
N ALA A 43 -1.88 -5.07 1.26
CA ALA A 43 -2.60 -5.89 2.21
C ALA A 43 -3.77 -5.13 2.86
N ILE A 44 -3.58 -3.85 3.20
CA ILE A 44 -4.64 -3.00 3.76
C ILE A 44 -5.77 -2.76 2.74
N LEU A 45 -5.47 -2.61 1.45
CA LEU A 45 -6.52 -2.54 0.41
C LEU A 45 -7.33 -3.83 0.33
N LEU A 46 -6.69 -5.00 0.42
CA LEU A 46 -7.40 -6.28 0.49
C LEU A 46 -8.27 -6.38 1.75
N MET A 47 -7.79 -5.88 2.89
CA MET A 47 -8.63 -5.73 4.09
C MET A 47 -9.81 -4.80 3.85
N ALA A 48 -9.66 -3.74 3.05
CA ALA A 48 -10.77 -2.85 2.73
C ALA A 48 -11.86 -3.55 1.91
N PHE A 49 -11.49 -4.52 1.07
CA PHE A 49 -12.47 -5.22 0.21
C PHE A 49 -13.12 -6.43 0.88
N PHE A 50 -12.37 -7.15 1.74
CA PHE A 50 -12.80 -8.46 2.27
C PHE A 50 -12.75 -8.56 3.80
N GLY A 51 -12.28 -7.51 4.47
CA GLY A 51 -12.01 -7.48 5.90
C GLY A 51 -12.65 -6.29 6.60
N ASP A 52 -12.24 -6.06 7.85
CA ASP A 52 -12.63 -4.89 8.65
C ASP A 52 -11.42 -4.03 9.03
N TYR A 53 -11.70 -2.82 9.53
CA TYR A 53 -10.73 -1.90 10.13
C TYR A 53 -9.61 -1.40 9.20
N ALA A 54 -9.73 -1.57 7.88
CA ALA A 54 -8.71 -1.20 6.91
C ALA A 54 -8.23 0.26 7.07
N ILE A 55 -9.13 1.23 7.24
CA ILE A 55 -8.77 2.64 7.43
C ILE A 55 -7.96 2.86 8.72
N ARG A 56 -8.30 2.17 9.82
CA ARG A 56 -7.56 2.30 11.08
C ARG A 56 -6.13 1.78 10.92
N TYR A 57 -5.99 0.64 10.25
CA TYR A 57 -4.67 0.08 9.93
C TYR A 57 -3.91 0.93 8.91
N ALA A 58 -4.57 1.56 7.94
CA ALA A 58 -3.97 2.50 6.99
C ALA A 58 -3.31 3.68 7.72
N VAL A 59 -4.04 4.29 8.66
CA VAL A 59 -3.51 5.41 9.45
C VAL A 59 -2.40 4.94 10.39
N LEU A 60 -2.59 3.82 11.10
CA LEU A 60 -1.59 3.27 12.03
C LEU A 60 -0.28 2.93 11.31
N PHE A 61 -0.34 2.14 10.24
CA PHE A 61 0.85 1.73 9.50
C PHE A 61 1.43 2.86 8.66
N GLY A 62 0.62 3.80 8.18
CA GLY A 62 1.13 5.03 7.58
C GLY A 62 1.90 5.89 8.54
N PHE A 63 1.44 5.99 9.78
CA PHE A 63 2.19 6.67 10.82
C PHE A 63 3.49 5.93 11.16
N LEU A 64 3.49 4.59 11.19
CA LEU A 64 4.73 3.80 11.38
C LEU A 64 5.72 3.99 10.23
N ILE A 65 5.24 4.06 8.98
CA ILE A 65 6.08 4.35 7.80
C ILE A 65 6.67 5.75 7.92
N ASP A 66 5.85 6.75 8.27
CA ASP A 66 6.32 8.11 8.50
C ASP A 66 7.38 8.20 9.61
N LEU A 67 7.26 7.38 10.66
CA LEU A 67 8.18 7.37 11.80
C LEU A 67 9.53 6.70 11.46
N VAL A 68 9.52 5.64 10.65
CA VAL A 68 10.68 4.75 10.47
C VAL A 68 11.40 4.98 9.14
N TYR A 69 10.66 5.28 8.07
CA TYR A 69 11.22 5.30 6.71
C TYR A 69 11.26 6.69 6.07
N THR A 70 10.65 7.71 6.69
CA THR A 70 10.60 9.05 6.12
C THR A 70 11.07 10.11 7.13
N SER A 71 11.39 11.29 6.61
CA SER A 71 11.77 12.46 7.41
C SER A 71 10.59 13.32 7.84
N THR A 72 9.39 13.06 7.32
CA THR A 72 8.21 13.91 7.50
C THR A 72 7.07 13.11 8.11
N LEU A 73 6.64 13.51 9.30
CA LEU A 73 5.55 12.86 10.02
C LEU A 73 4.17 13.18 9.40
N GLY A 74 3.36 12.13 9.20
CA GLY A 74 1.93 12.24 8.89
C GLY A 74 1.54 12.20 7.41
N VAL A 75 2.50 12.27 6.47
CA VAL A 75 2.20 12.27 5.03
C VAL A 75 1.67 10.91 4.59
N TYR A 76 2.35 9.82 4.93
CA TYR A 76 1.87 8.48 4.60
C TYR A 76 0.63 8.12 5.41
N ALA A 77 0.52 8.50 6.68
CA ALA A 77 -0.68 8.29 7.49
C ALA A 77 -1.93 8.90 6.83
N PHE A 78 -1.81 10.15 6.38
CA PHE A 78 -2.88 10.87 5.70
C PHE A 78 -3.18 10.26 4.33
N CYS A 79 -2.17 10.13 3.46
CA CYS A 79 -2.37 9.65 2.08
C CYS A 79 -2.88 8.21 2.05
N MET A 80 -2.38 7.31 2.92
CA MET A 80 -2.89 5.95 2.98
C MET A 80 -4.32 5.90 3.50
N GLY A 81 -4.63 6.61 4.59
CA GLY A 81 -6.00 6.66 5.12
C GLY A 81 -7.00 7.17 4.09
N LEU A 82 -6.70 8.29 3.43
CA LEU A 82 -7.52 8.88 2.38
C LEU A 82 -7.68 7.93 1.18
N THR A 83 -6.58 7.36 0.71
CA THR A 83 -6.61 6.47 -0.46
C THR A 83 -7.43 5.22 -0.18
N VAL A 84 -7.26 4.59 0.99
CA VAL A 84 -8.07 3.41 1.38
C VAL A 84 -9.54 3.77 1.45
N TYR A 85 -9.89 4.93 2.02
CA TYR A 85 -11.28 5.39 2.08
C TYR A 85 -11.89 5.54 0.67
N LEU A 86 -11.20 6.23 -0.23
CA LEU A 86 -11.68 6.48 -1.60
C LEU A 86 -11.80 5.18 -2.41
N ILE A 87 -10.77 4.33 -2.36
CA ILE A 87 -10.75 3.08 -3.10
C ILE A 87 -11.79 2.09 -2.56
N HIS A 88 -11.98 2.04 -1.23
CA HIS A 88 -13.06 1.26 -0.62
C HIS A 88 -14.44 1.78 -1.03
N ALA A 89 -14.64 3.10 -1.07
CA ALA A 89 -15.91 3.67 -1.53
C ALA A 89 -16.21 3.30 -2.99
N LEU A 90 -15.20 3.39 -3.88
CA LEU A 90 -15.32 2.99 -5.28
C LEU A 90 -15.61 1.48 -5.42
N SER A 91 -15.00 0.68 -4.55
CA SER A 91 -15.17 -0.76 -4.48
C SER A 91 -16.63 -1.21 -4.34
N LYS A 92 -17.47 -0.42 -3.66
CA LYS A 92 -18.89 -0.75 -3.42
C LYS A 92 -19.74 -0.74 -4.69
N TRP A 93 -19.27 -0.08 -5.74
CA TRP A 93 -19.96 0.04 -7.03
C TRP A 93 -19.56 -1.04 -8.03
N LEU A 94 -18.58 -1.88 -7.68
CA LEU A 94 -17.95 -2.84 -8.59
C LEU A 94 -18.12 -4.27 -8.08
N SER A 95 -18.28 -5.21 -9.03
CA SER A 95 -18.31 -6.64 -8.70
C SER A 95 -16.90 -7.13 -8.36
N MET A 96 -16.73 -7.61 -7.13
CA MET A 96 -15.43 -8.10 -6.63
C MET A 96 -15.06 -9.45 -7.21
N ASN A 97 -14.17 -9.42 -8.20
CA ASN A 97 -13.43 -10.56 -8.71
C ASN A 97 -11.92 -10.26 -8.69
N VAL A 98 -11.10 -11.23 -9.10
CA VAL A 98 -9.63 -11.08 -9.10
C VAL A 98 -9.21 -9.87 -9.95
N ALA A 99 -9.75 -9.73 -11.17
CA ALA A 99 -9.39 -8.66 -12.09
C ALA A 99 -9.76 -7.27 -11.53
N THR A 100 -11.00 -7.10 -11.04
CA THR A 100 -11.45 -5.86 -10.38
C THR A 100 -10.57 -5.53 -9.19
N THR A 101 -10.19 -6.53 -8.38
CA THR A 101 -9.33 -6.33 -7.20
C THR A 101 -7.96 -5.80 -7.62
N LEU A 102 -7.32 -6.41 -8.62
CA LEU A 102 -6.02 -5.97 -9.12
C LEU A 102 -6.08 -4.56 -9.71
N LEU A 103 -7.16 -4.22 -10.42
CA LEU A 103 -7.37 -2.87 -10.96
C LEU A 103 -7.52 -1.84 -9.84
N LEU A 104 -8.30 -2.14 -8.79
CA LEU A 104 -8.46 -1.25 -7.64
C LEU A 104 -7.17 -1.12 -6.84
N VAL A 105 -6.37 -2.18 -6.72
CA VAL A 105 -5.03 -2.11 -6.13
C VAL A 105 -4.12 -1.22 -6.97
N ALA A 106 -4.10 -1.38 -8.29
CA ALA A 106 -3.30 -0.52 -9.18
C ALA A 106 -3.70 0.96 -9.02
N ALA A 107 -4.99 1.25 -9.04
CA ALA A 107 -5.52 2.60 -8.85
C ALA A 107 -5.17 3.16 -7.46
N GLY A 108 -5.30 2.35 -6.41
CA GLY A 108 -4.92 2.75 -5.06
C GLY A 108 -3.43 3.05 -4.92
N VAL A 109 -2.57 2.20 -5.47
CA VAL A 109 -1.11 2.44 -5.46
C VAL A 109 -0.77 3.71 -6.24
N CYS A 110 -1.38 3.92 -7.41
CA CYS A 110 -1.23 5.16 -8.17
C CYS A 110 -1.61 6.39 -7.36
N LEU A 111 -2.78 6.35 -6.71
CA LEU A 111 -3.29 7.47 -5.93
C LEU A 111 -2.41 7.75 -4.70
N LEU A 112 -1.99 6.72 -3.97
CA LEU A 112 -1.08 6.86 -2.84
C LEU A 112 0.26 7.49 -3.28
N GLN A 113 0.91 6.93 -4.30
CA GLN A 113 2.23 7.39 -4.73
C GLN A 113 2.17 8.81 -5.28
N THR A 114 1.12 9.15 -6.03
CA THR A 114 0.92 10.50 -6.55
C THR A 114 0.64 11.48 -5.41
N GLY A 115 -0.22 11.12 -4.45
CA GLY A 115 -0.54 11.99 -3.30
C GLY A 115 0.70 12.29 -2.45
N VAL A 116 1.49 11.26 -2.11
CA VAL A 116 2.75 11.43 -1.37
C VAL A 116 3.73 12.29 -2.16
N TYR A 117 3.90 12.02 -3.46
CA TYR A 117 4.79 12.79 -4.33
C TYR A 117 4.39 14.26 -4.40
N VAL A 118 3.10 14.58 -4.58
CA VAL A 118 2.61 15.96 -4.66
C VAL A 118 2.89 16.69 -3.34
N ILE A 119 2.61 16.07 -2.20
CA ILE A 119 2.89 16.69 -0.90
C ILE A 119 4.38 16.93 -0.73
N TYR A 120 5.23 15.94 -1.04
CA TYR A 120 6.69 16.08 -0.95
C TYR A 120 7.26 17.14 -1.89
N LEU A 121 6.69 17.30 -3.09
CA LEU A 121 7.04 18.38 -4.00
C LEU A 121 6.69 19.75 -3.39
N MET A 122 5.50 19.88 -2.80
CA MET A 122 5.02 21.14 -2.22
C MET A 122 5.84 21.59 -1.00
N ILE A 123 6.32 20.65 -0.18
CA ILE A 123 7.14 20.95 1.01
C ILE A 123 8.65 20.97 0.71
N GLY A 124 9.06 20.83 -0.54
CA GLY A 124 10.46 20.87 -0.95
C GLY A 124 11.29 19.64 -0.52
N GLN A 125 10.66 18.50 -0.27
CA GLN A 125 11.33 17.24 0.08
C GLN A 125 11.78 16.43 -1.14
N THR A 126 11.37 16.81 -2.34
CA THR A 126 11.84 16.17 -3.57
C THR A 126 11.97 17.19 -4.71
N ASP A 127 13.08 17.11 -5.43
CA ASP A 127 13.33 17.87 -6.66
C ASP A 127 13.05 17.04 -7.92
N GLN A 128 12.51 15.82 -7.76
CA GLN A 128 12.18 14.96 -8.88
C GLN A 128 11.09 15.63 -9.73
N THR A 129 11.31 15.71 -11.05
CA THR A 129 10.31 16.28 -11.96
C THR A 129 9.11 15.35 -12.13
N LEU A 130 7.93 15.94 -12.42
CA LEU A 130 6.70 15.18 -12.71
C LEU A 130 6.93 14.16 -13.83
N LEU A 131 7.61 14.55 -14.91
CA LEU A 131 7.90 13.67 -16.03
C LEU A 131 8.75 12.47 -15.61
N SER A 132 9.78 12.69 -14.77
CA SER A 132 10.61 11.62 -14.24
C SER A 132 9.81 10.66 -13.36
N PHE A 133 8.96 11.20 -12.50
CA PHE A 133 8.09 10.41 -11.62
C PHE A 133 7.18 9.45 -12.41
N PHE A 134 6.44 9.98 -13.38
CA PHE A 134 5.51 9.18 -14.19
C PHE A 134 6.20 8.20 -15.13
N LYS A 135 7.41 8.51 -15.61
CA LYS A 135 8.12 7.66 -16.56
C LYS A 135 8.93 6.55 -15.89
N PHE A 136 9.60 6.86 -14.80
CA PHE A 136 10.62 5.96 -14.25
C PHE A 136 10.30 5.42 -12.85
N ARG A 137 9.37 6.03 -12.11
CA ARG A 137 9.04 5.58 -10.76
C ARG A 137 7.68 4.90 -10.66
N LEU A 138 6.63 5.56 -11.16
CA LEU A 138 5.25 5.10 -11.00
C LEU A 138 4.98 3.75 -11.69
N PRO A 139 5.37 3.50 -12.95
CA PRO A 139 4.99 2.27 -13.64
C PRO A 139 5.60 1.01 -13.00
N GLY A 140 6.89 1.07 -12.66
CA GLY A 140 7.58 -0.03 -11.98
C GLY A 140 7.01 -0.29 -10.58
N THR A 141 6.70 0.78 -9.85
CA THR A 141 6.06 0.70 -8.53
C THR A 141 4.69 0.02 -8.61
N VAL A 142 3.83 0.43 -9.54
CA VAL A 142 2.51 -0.17 -9.72
C VAL A 142 2.63 -1.62 -10.14
N ALA A 143 3.51 -1.94 -11.09
CA ALA A 143 3.71 -3.30 -11.56
C ALA A 143 4.13 -4.26 -10.44
N VAL A 144 5.11 -3.88 -9.62
CA VAL A 144 5.58 -4.72 -8.50
C VAL A 144 4.48 -4.91 -7.45
N ASN A 145 3.73 -3.87 -7.11
CA ASN A 145 2.67 -3.97 -6.11
C ASN A 145 1.45 -4.75 -6.59
N VAL A 146 1.09 -4.65 -7.87
CA VAL A 146 0.03 -5.48 -8.48
C VAL A 146 0.47 -6.93 -8.58
N ALA A 147 1.72 -7.21 -8.94
CA ALA A 147 2.27 -8.56 -8.95
C ALA A 147 2.24 -9.17 -7.54
N PHE A 148 2.64 -8.40 -6.52
CA PHE A 148 2.51 -8.81 -5.13
C PHE A 148 1.05 -9.09 -4.74
N ALA A 149 0.11 -8.21 -5.12
CA ALA A 149 -1.31 -8.39 -4.87
C ALA A 149 -1.84 -9.71 -5.46
N LEU A 150 -1.43 -10.06 -6.68
CA LEU A 150 -1.79 -11.32 -7.32
C LEU A 150 -1.29 -12.54 -6.52
N ILE A 151 -0.05 -12.49 -6.01
CA ILE A 151 0.55 -13.56 -5.21
C ILE A 151 -0.24 -13.75 -3.90
N ILE A 152 -0.53 -12.65 -3.19
CA ILE A 152 -1.17 -12.74 -1.87
C ILE A 152 -2.70 -12.83 -1.92
N TYR A 153 -3.32 -12.59 -3.07
CA TYR A 153 -4.78 -12.46 -3.20
C TYR A 153 -5.54 -13.65 -2.60
N TYR A 154 -5.24 -14.86 -3.06
CA TYR A 154 -5.95 -16.07 -2.62
C TYR A 154 -5.70 -16.43 -1.14
N PRO A 155 -4.44 -16.54 -0.65
CA PRO A 155 -4.21 -16.91 0.74
C PRO A 155 -4.74 -15.84 1.70
N PHE A 156 -4.54 -14.55 1.39
CA PHE A 156 -4.93 -13.48 2.27
C PHE A 156 -6.45 -13.27 2.28
N ARG A 157 -7.13 -13.34 1.13
CA ARG A 157 -8.60 -13.30 1.08
C ARG A 157 -9.22 -14.42 1.91
N ARG A 158 -8.71 -15.65 1.83
CA ARG A 158 -9.19 -16.78 2.64
C ARG A 158 -9.01 -16.50 4.14
N PHE A 159 -7.85 -15.99 4.52
CA PHE A 159 -7.57 -15.61 5.91
C PHE A 159 -8.52 -14.51 6.41
N LEU A 160 -8.74 -13.45 5.64
CA LEU A 160 -9.64 -12.35 6.00
C LEU A 160 -11.08 -12.83 6.21
N LEU A 161 -11.59 -13.65 5.29
CA LEU A 161 -12.93 -14.23 5.43
C LEU A 161 -13.06 -15.14 6.65
N TYR A 162 -11.98 -15.86 7.02
CA TYR A 162 -11.97 -16.68 8.24
C TYR A 162 -11.97 -15.82 9.51
N VAL A 163 -11.19 -14.73 9.55
CA VAL A 163 -11.12 -13.81 10.69
C VAL A 163 -12.46 -13.08 10.90
N ASN A 164 -13.18 -12.80 9.82
CA ASN A 164 -14.44 -12.05 9.83
C ASN A 164 -15.70 -12.91 9.95
N ARG A 165 -15.59 -14.24 10.07
CA ARG A 165 -16.77 -15.07 10.37
C ARG A 165 -17.30 -14.72 11.76
N PRO A 166 -18.59 -14.37 11.92
CA PRO A 166 -19.20 -14.24 13.23
C PRO A 166 -19.08 -15.58 13.96
N GLU A 167 -18.68 -15.56 15.23
CA GLU A 167 -18.70 -16.76 16.06
C GLU A 167 -20.19 -17.08 16.31
N GLU A 168 -20.68 -18.15 15.70
CA GLU A 168 -21.97 -18.74 16.08
C GLU A 168 -21.79 -19.25 17.53
N HIS A 169 -22.28 -18.45 18.47
CA HIS A 169 -22.44 -18.82 19.88
C HIS A 169 -23.84 -19.38 20.10
#